data_AF-A0A932TWA8-F1
#
_entry.id   AF-A0A932TWA8-F1
#
_cell.length_a   1.000
_cell.length_b   1.000
_cell.length_c   1.000
_cell.angle_alpha   90.00
_cell.angle_beta   90.00
_cell.angle_gamma   90.00
#
_symmetry.space_group_name_H-M   'P 1'
#
loop_
_entity.id
_entity.type
_entity.pdbx_description
1 polymer ?
#
loop_
_entity_poly.entity_id
_entity_poly.type
_entity_poly.pdbx_seq_one_letter_code
_entity_poly.pdbx_strand_id
1 'polypeptide(L)'
;MRREFCYQDDRSNKFWTIEREGTTVLTTWGRIGARAREARKEYPSEDDAQRAHDRLVAAKLREGYVERAIADVPARARADWAAVTMSEEVFWRIIRLFNWKKSGDDDSVIEPAVVALAQMGSESIKRFQDILTEKLHALDTEAHARQIGEGAYGSEEHFSVDWFLYVRCCVVANGREFYDRVLADPSQMPEEREFEALLYVAPTAYERKTGLDFDHDAPLSYETFSNRAGWAGAPSVD
;
A
#
# COMPACT_ATOMS: atom_id res chain seq x y z
N MET A 1 23.32 -21.59 -17.14
CA MET A 1 22.54 -20.71 -18.02
C MET A 1 21.93 -19.62 -17.17
N ARG A 2 22.19 -18.36 -17.52
CA ARG A 2 21.63 -17.20 -16.84
C ARG A 2 20.13 -17.08 -17.13
N ARG A 3 19.33 -16.84 -16.09
CA ARG A 3 17.91 -16.52 -16.17
C ARG A 3 17.67 -15.08 -15.78
N GLU A 4 16.71 -14.43 -16.43
CA GLU A 4 16.42 -13.01 -16.27
C GLU A 4 14.98 -12.79 -15.83
N PHE A 5 14.83 -11.98 -14.78
CA PHE A 5 13.55 -11.70 -14.17
C PHE A 5 13.39 -10.20 -13.98
N CYS A 6 12.23 -9.68 -14.32
CA CYS A 6 11.95 -8.26 -14.29
C CYS A 6 10.69 -7.97 -13.48
N TYR A 7 10.71 -6.87 -12.74
CA TYR A 7 9.58 -6.39 -11.93
C TYR A 7 9.34 -4.91 -12.22
N GLN A 8 8.14 -4.60 -12.69
CA GLN A 8 7.70 -3.24 -12.96
C GLN A 8 6.39 -2.95 -12.24
N ASP A 9 6.38 -1.85 -11.48
CA ASP A 9 5.17 -1.23 -10.95
C ASP A 9 5.30 0.30 -11.05
N ASP A 10 4.34 1.04 -10.50
CA ASP A 10 4.37 2.50 -10.56
C ASP A 10 5.62 3.13 -9.89
N ARG A 11 6.40 2.40 -9.07
CA ARG A 11 7.58 2.90 -8.32
C ARG A 11 8.88 2.17 -8.68
N SER A 12 8.78 0.97 -9.21
CA SER A 12 9.86 0.01 -9.38
C SER A 12 10.05 -0.28 -10.85
N ASN A 13 11.31 -0.28 -11.26
CA ASN A 13 11.73 -0.83 -12.54
C ASN A 13 13.00 -1.64 -12.28
N LYS A 14 12.81 -2.88 -11.84
CA LYS A 14 13.86 -3.71 -11.24
C LYS A 14 14.13 -4.91 -12.11
N PHE A 15 15.36 -5.40 -12.05
CA PHE A 15 15.73 -6.70 -12.57
C PHE A 15 16.40 -7.54 -11.48
N TRP A 16 16.33 -8.84 -11.66
CA TRP A 16 17.07 -9.83 -10.91
C TRP A 16 17.46 -10.93 -11.89
N THR A 17 18.71 -11.38 -11.84
CA THR A 17 19.19 -12.50 -12.63
C THR A 17 19.84 -13.52 -11.72
N ILE A 18 19.79 -14.77 -12.16
CA ILE A 18 20.43 -15.87 -11.46
C ILE A 18 21.15 -16.76 -12.45
N GLU A 19 22.32 -17.22 -12.04
CA GLU A 19 23.14 -18.17 -12.77
C GLU A 19 23.74 -19.18 -11.78
N ARG A 20 23.90 -20.42 -12.24
CA ARG A 20 24.58 -21.47 -11.49
C ARG A 20 25.79 -21.95 -12.29
N GLU A 21 26.94 -22.02 -11.62
CA GLU A 21 28.20 -22.53 -12.13
C GLU A 21 28.71 -23.60 -11.17
N GLY A 22 28.54 -24.88 -11.50
CA GLY A 22 28.86 -26.01 -10.62
C GLY A 22 28.14 -25.90 -9.27
N THR A 23 28.92 -25.73 -8.21
CA THR A 23 28.49 -25.56 -6.81
C THR A 23 28.16 -24.11 -6.42
N THR A 24 28.33 -23.15 -7.32
CA THR A 24 28.14 -21.72 -7.04
C THR A 24 26.88 -21.18 -7.69
N VAL A 25 26.14 -20.36 -6.95
CA VAL A 25 25.03 -19.55 -7.48
C VAL A 25 25.42 -18.08 -7.44
N LEU A 26 25.37 -17.43 -8.59
CA LEU A 26 25.53 -15.99 -8.77
C LEU A 26 24.15 -15.35 -8.93
N THR A 27 23.90 -14.29 -8.17
CA THR A 27 22.72 -13.44 -8.34
C THR A 27 23.16 -12.01 -8.64
N THR A 28 22.44 -11.34 -9.54
CA THR A 28 22.65 -9.93 -9.87
C THR A 28 21.33 -9.20 -9.83
N TRP A 29 21.27 -8.01 -9.25
CA TRP A 29 20.03 -7.26 -9.14
C TRP A 29 20.24 -5.76 -9.13
N GLY A 30 19.20 -5.03 -9.49
CA GLY A 30 19.24 -3.57 -9.48
C GLY A 30 18.01 -2.94 -10.11
N ARG A 31 18.06 -1.62 -10.23
CA ARG A 31 17.13 -0.89 -11.09
C ARG A 31 17.62 -1.00 -12.53
N ILE A 32 16.71 -1.24 -13.47
CA ILE A 32 17.05 -1.30 -14.90
C ILE A 32 17.61 0.06 -15.33
N GLY A 33 18.77 0.05 -16.00
CA GLY A 33 19.53 1.24 -16.39
C GLY A 33 20.41 1.86 -15.29
N ALA A 34 20.53 1.23 -14.12
CA ALA A 34 21.41 1.68 -13.04
C ALA A 34 22.51 0.65 -12.74
N ARG A 35 23.50 1.05 -11.91
CA ARG A 35 24.57 0.15 -11.46
C ARG A 35 23.99 -1.04 -10.68
N ALA A 36 24.32 -2.24 -11.13
CA ALA A 36 23.89 -3.50 -10.52
C ALA A 36 24.66 -3.82 -9.23
N ARG A 37 24.05 -4.67 -8.40
CA ARG A 37 24.69 -5.37 -7.28
C ARG A 37 24.76 -6.85 -7.60
N GLU A 38 25.73 -7.54 -7.03
CA GLU A 38 25.90 -8.98 -7.20
C GLU A 38 26.22 -9.67 -5.88
N ALA A 39 25.83 -10.94 -5.78
CA ALA A 39 26.24 -11.83 -4.72
C ALA A 39 26.51 -13.23 -5.28
N ARG A 40 27.62 -13.81 -4.83
CA ARG A 40 28.01 -15.19 -5.12
C ARG A 40 27.86 -16.00 -3.84
N LYS A 41 27.28 -17.18 -3.96
CA LYS A 41 27.15 -18.13 -2.87
C LYS A 41 27.54 -19.53 -3.32
N GLU A 42 28.52 -20.09 -2.65
CA GLU A 42 28.97 -21.46 -2.86
C GLU A 42 28.17 -22.42 -1.97
N TYR A 43 27.94 -23.62 -2.50
CA TYR A 43 27.19 -24.70 -1.86
C TYR A 43 28.05 -25.98 -1.79
N PRO A 44 27.73 -26.92 -0.88
CA PRO A 44 28.53 -28.14 -0.71
C PRO A 44 28.55 -29.06 -1.93
N SER A 45 27.50 -29.02 -2.76
CA SER A 45 27.35 -29.87 -3.93
C SER A 45 26.59 -29.16 -5.05
N GLU A 46 26.68 -29.68 -6.27
CA GLU A 46 25.90 -29.17 -7.40
C GLU A 46 24.39 -29.33 -7.16
N ASP A 47 23.97 -30.42 -6.51
CA ASP A 47 22.58 -30.67 -6.14
C ASP A 47 22.05 -29.64 -5.13
N ASP A 48 22.88 -29.25 -4.15
CA ASP A 48 22.55 -28.17 -3.20
C ASP A 48 22.42 -26.82 -3.90
N ALA A 49 23.35 -26.52 -4.81
CA ALA A 49 23.30 -25.31 -5.62
C ALA A 49 22.05 -25.27 -6.52
N GLN A 50 21.66 -26.41 -7.10
CA GLN A 50 20.46 -26.53 -7.92
C GLN A 50 19.18 -26.33 -7.09
N ARG A 51 19.07 -26.98 -5.93
CA ARG A 51 17.93 -26.77 -5.00
C ARG A 51 17.81 -25.31 -4.56
N ALA A 52 18.94 -24.67 -4.25
CA ALA A 52 18.95 -23.27 -3.86
C ALA A 52 18.56 -22.34 -5.01
N HIS A 53 19.06 -22.60 -6.22
CA HIS A 53 18.69 -21.89 -7.43
C HIS A 53 17.16 -21.93 -7.67
N ASP A 54 16.57 -23.12 -7.65
CA ASP A 54 15.15 -23.30 -7.94
C ASP A 54 14.26 -22.67 -6.86
N ARG A 55 14.69 -22.76 -5.60
CA ARG A 55 14.03 -22.06 -4.48
C ARG A 55 14.04 -20.55 -4.66
N LEU A 56 15.16 -19.96 -5.07
CA LEU A 56 15.28 -18.52 -5.30
C LEU A 56 14.41 -18.05 -6.46
N VAL A 57 14.38 -18.80 -7.55
CA VAL A 57 13.48 -18.53 -8.68
C VAL A 57 12.02 -18.57 -8.24
N ALA A 58 11.61 -19.64 -7.55
CA ALA A 58 10.23 -19.77 -7.08
C ALA A 58 9.83 -18.63 -6.13
N ALA A 59 10.75 -18.15 -5.29
CA ALA A 59 10.52 -16.99 -4.44
C ALA A 59 10.31 -15.71 -5.28
N LYS A 60 11.14 -15.45 -6.29
CA LYS A 60 10.99 -14.25 -7.13
C LYS A 60 9.72 -14.24 -7.96
N LEU A 61 9.30 -15.39 -8.49
CA LEU A 61 8.01 -15.51 -9.17
C LEU A 61 6.83 -15.19 -8.23
N ARG A 62 6.88 -15.64 -6.97
CA ARG A 62 5.87 -15.29 -5.96
C ARG A 62 5.89 -13.81 -5.58
N GLU A 63 7.04 -13.16 -5.62
CA GLU A 63 7.19 -11.70 -5.43
C GLU A 63 6.70 -10.89 -6.65
N GLY A 64 6.19 -11.53 -7.69
CA GLY A 64 5.64 -10.87 -8.89
C GLY A 64 6.67 -10.53 -9.95
N TYR A 65 7.91 -11.02 -9.83
CA TYR A 65 8.86 -10.93 -10.95
C TYR A 65 8.41 -11.83 -12.09
N VAL A 66 8.54 -11.35 -13.32
CA VAL A 66 8.24 -12.09 -14.54
C VAL A 66 9.54 -12.45 -15.24
N GLU A 67 9.67 -13.72 -15.67
CA GLU A 67 10.81 -14.16 -16.46
C GLU A 67 10.72 -13.58 -17.88
N ARG A 68 11.65 -12.68 -18.22
CA ARG A 68 11.73 -11.98 -19.52
C ARG A 68 13.11 -11.33 -19.67
N ALA A 69 13.52 -11.11 -20.91
CA ALA A 69 14.78 -10.42 -21.18
C ALA A 69 14.73 -8.97 -20.66
N ILE A 70 15.80 -8.56 -19.98
CA ILE A 70 15.95 -7.19 -19.44
C ILE A 70 15.91 -6.17 -20.59
N ALA A 71 16.44 -6.52 -21.75
CA ALA A 71 16.44 -5.68 -22.95
C ALA A 71 15.02 -5.36 -23.46
N ASP A 72 14.05 -6.26 -23.23
CA ASP A 72 12.66 -6.09 -23.66
C ASP A 72 11.83 -5.28 -22.66
N VAL A 73 12.42 -4.89 -21.53
CA VAL A 73 11.73 -4.11 -20.51
C VAL A 73 11.81 -2.64 -20.89
N PRO A 74 10.67 -1.97 -21.16
CA PRO A 74 10.70 -0.56 -21.50
C PRO A 74 11.29 0.25 -20.34
N ALA A 75 11.96 1.36 -20.67
CA ALA A 75 12.26 2.37 -19.66
C ALA A 75 10.97 2.73 -18.92
N ARG A 76 11.03 2.94 -17.59
CA ARG A 76 9.84 3.31 -16.81
C ARG A 76 9.24 4.58 -17.40
N ALA A 77 8.17 4.43 -18.17
CA ALA A 77 7.26 5.52 -18.43
C ALA A 77 6.69 5.94 -17.07
N ARG A 78 6.74 7.24 -16.75
CA ARG A 78 5.92 7.74 -15.65
C ARG A 78 4.47 7.40 -16.00
N ALA A 79 3.71 6.87 -15.03
CA ALA A 79 2.29 6.65 -15.24
C ALA A 79 1.65 7.97 -15.68
N ASP A 80 0.92 7.93 -16.80
CA ASP A 80 0.15 9.07 -17.26
C ASP A 80 -1.15 9.13 -16.46
N TRP A 81 -1.06 9.65 -15.23
CA TRP A 81 -2.20 9.74 -14.32
C TRP A 81 -3.35 10.55 -14.91
N ALA A 82 -3.07 11.51 -15.80
CA ALA A 82 -4.11 12.29 -16.47
C ALA A 82 -5.01 11.43 -17.38
N ALA A 83 -4.49 10.32 -17.92
CA ALA A 83 -5.24 9.39 -18.76
C ALA A 83 -5.92 8.23 -18.00
N VAL A 84 -5.73 8.15 -16.67
CA VAL A 84 -6.26 7.06 -15.84
C VAL A 84 -7.59 7.47 -15.19
N THR A 85 -8.60 6.60 -15.28
CA THR A 85 -9.86 6.75 -14.54
C THR A 85 -9.77 6.09 -13.17
N MET A 86 -10.31 6.73 -12.13
CA MET A 86 -10.30 6.17 -10.77
C MET A 86 -11.14 4.89 -10.68
N SER A 87 -10.55 3.86 -10.08
CA SER A 87 -11.17 2.59 -9.69
C SER A 87 -10.51 2.10 -8.40
N GLU A 88 -11.03 1.05 -7.76
CA GLU A 88 -10.39 0.51 -6.55
C GLU A 88 -8.93 0.07 -6.80
N GLU A 89 -8.62 -0.55 -7.94
CA GLU A 89 -7.24 -0.89 -8.29
C GLU A 89 -6.35 0.35 -8.39
N VAL A 90 -6.87 1.44 -8.95
CA VAL A 90 -6.15 2.71 -9.07
C VAL A 90 -5.99 3.38 -7.70
N PHE A 91 -7.01 3.33 -6.84
CA PHE A 91 -6.92 3.79 -5.45
C PHE A 91 -5.74 3.12 -4.74
N TRP A 92 -5.64 1.79 -4.79
CA TRP A 92 -4.53 1.07 -4.17
C TRP A 92 -3.18 1.35 -4.85
N ARG A 93 -3.14 1.62 -6.16
CA ARG A 93 -1.93 2.10 -6.86
C ARG A 93 -1.47 3.46 -6.31
N ILE A 94 -2.39 4.38 -6.05
CA ILE A 94 -2.09 5.69 -5.46
C ILE A 94 -1.60 5.54 -4.02
N ILE A 95 -2.25 4.74 -3.18
CA ILE A 95 -1.79 4.46 -1.80
C ILE A 95 -0.37 3.88 -1.79
N ARG A 96 -0.06 2.96 -2.71
CA ARG A 96 1.30 2.43 -2.85
C ARG A 96 2.35 3.49 -3.13
N LEU A 97 1.99 4.71 -3.54
CA LEU A 97 2.91 5.83 -3.74
C LEU A 97 3.40 6.49 -2.45
N PHE A 98 2.93 6.09 -1.26
CA PHE A 98 3.39 6.65 0.02
C PHE A 98 4.87 6.39 0.27
N ASN A 99 5.65 7.43 0.58
CA ASN A 99 7.09 7.36 0.73
C ASN A 99 7.52 7.14 2.18
N TRP A 100 7.37 5.92 2.67
CA TRP A 100 7.77 5.52 4.03
C TRP A 100 9.27 5.70 4.36
N LYS A 101 10.12 6.12 3.42
CA LYS A 101 11.48 6.60 3.75
C LYS A 101 11.48 7.99 4.41
N LYS A 102 10.31 8.64 4.46
CA LYS A 102 10.08 9.96 5.04
C LYS A 102 9.26 9.89 6.34
N SER A 103 9.12 8.69 6.94
CA SER A 103 8.45 8.54 8.24
C SER A 103 8.97 9.55 9.26
N GLY A 104 8.05 10.17 10.00
CA GLY A 104 8.30 11.33 10.86
C GLY A 104 7.94 12.67 10.23
N ASP A 105 7.60 12.68 8.94
CA ASP A 105 7.05 13.81 8.20
C ASP A 105 5.97 13.25 7.25
N ASP A 106 4.73 13.21 7.74
CA ASP A 106 3.64 12.52 7.05
C ASP A 106 3.21 13.23 5.76
N ASP A 107 3.34 14.55 5.70
CA ASP A 107 3.15 15.33 4.46
C ASP A 107 4.13 14.84 3.39
N SER A 108 5.41 14.69 3.74
CA SER A 108 6.41 14.10 2.84
C SER A 108 6.15 12.63 2.49
N VAL A 109 5.46 11.88 3.35
CA VAL A 109 5.06 10.49 3.06
C VAL A 109 3.96 10.47 2.00
N ILE A 110 2.91 11.29 2.15
CA ILE A 110 1.75 11.27 1.23
C ILE A 110 1.99 12.05 -0.06
N GLU A 111 2.94 12.97 -0.09
CA GLU A 111 3.18 13.89 -1.21
C GLU A 111 3.22 13.21 -2.61
N PRO A 112 3.87 12.05 -2.82
CA PRO A 112 3.87 11.43 -4.14
C PRO A 112 2.48 10.94 -4.59
N ALA A 113 1.61 10.57 -3.66
CA ALA A 113 0.23 10.22 -3.94
C ALA A 113 -0.58 11.47 -4.30
N VAL A 114 -0.41 12.56 -3.56
CA VAL A 114 -1.02 13.86 -3.85
C VAL A 114 -0.64 14.37 -5.24
N VAL A 115 0.65 14.34 -5.58
CA VAL A 115 1.15 14.72 -6.92
C VAL A 115 0.54 13.88 -8.03
N ALA A 116 0.38 12.58 -7.82
CA ALA A 116 -0.24 11.69 -8.79
C ALA A 116 -1.74 11.97 -8.95
N LEU A 117 -2.46 12.10 -7.83
CA LEU A 117 -3.89 12.32 -7.81
C LEU A 117 -4.27 13.69 -8.40
N ALA A 118 -3.47 14.75 -8.15
CA ALA A 118 -3.68 16.09 -8.71
C ALA A 118 -3.57 16.16 -10.24
N GLN A 119 -2.85 15.20 -10.87
CA GLN A 119 -2.79 15.08 -12.33
C GLN A 119 -4.08 14.49 -12.92
N MET A 120 -4.86 13.73 -12.14
CA MET A 120 -6.12 13.13 -12.57
C MET A 120 -7.23 14.19 -12.69
N GLY A 121 -8.37 13.85 -13.33
CA GLY A 121 -9.54 14.72 -13.36
C GLY A 121 -10.19 14.91 -11.99
N SER A 122 -10.87 16.04 -11.75
CA SER A 122 -11.49 16.35 -10.45
C SER A 122 -12.49 15.28 -9.99
N GLU A 123 -13.25 14.69 -10.91
CA GLU A 123 -14.15 13.56 -10.61
C GLU A 123 -13.39 12.29 -10.16
N SER A 124 -12.18 12.06 -10.67
CA SER A 124 -11.32 10.97 -10.16
C SER A 124 -10.81 11.25 -8.74
N ILE A 125 -10.58 12.51 -8.37
CA ILE A 125 -10.19 12.91 -7.01
C ILE A 125 -11.35 12.70 -6.05
N LYS A 126 -12.56 13.13 -6.43
CA LYS A 126 -13.78 12.85 -5.66
C LYS A 126 -14.03 11.37 -5.51
N ARG A 127 -13.87 10.58 -6.58
CA ARG A 127 -14.01 9.13 -6.50
C ARG A 127 -12.94 8.47 -5.63
N PHE A 128 -11.73 9.02 -5.54
CA PHE A 128 -10.73 8.57 -4.57
C PHE A 128 -11.24 8.77 -3.14
N GLN A 129 -11.83 9.93 -2.84
CA GLN A 129 -12.43 10.22 -1.54
C GLN A 129 -13.57 9.25 -1.22
N ASP A 130 -14.45 8.96 -2.19
CA ASP A 130 -15.52 7.97 -2.00
C ASP A 130 -14.96 6.61 -1.62
N ILE A 131 -13.96 6.11 -2.37
CA ILE A 131 -13.36 4.79 -2.11
C ILE A 131 -12.67 4.78 -0.74
N LEU A 132 -11.91 5.83 -0.39
CA LEU A 132 -11.31 5.96 0.93
C LEU A 132 -12.38 5.86 2.03
N THR A 133 -13.48 6.60 1.85
CA THR A 133 -14.59 6.64 2.79
C THR A 133 -15.27 5.26 2.92
N GLU A 134 -15.51 4.58 1.80
CA GLU A 134 -16.02 3.20 1.77
C GLU A 134 -15.12 2.25 2.57
N LYS A 135 -13.79 2.36 2.42
CA LYS A 135 -12.82 1.50 3.14
C LYS A 135 -12.79 1.78 4.64
N LEU A 136 -12.77 3.05 5.04
CA LEU A 136 -12.78 3.45 6.46
C LEU A 136 -14.11 3.09 7.14
N HIS A 137 -15.23 3.28 6.45
CA HIS A 137 -16.56 2.92 6.93
C HIS A 137 -16.69 1.40 7.16
N ALA A 138 -16.12 0.58 6.28
CA ALA A 138 -16.14 -0.88 6.45
C ALA A 138 -15.37 -1.34 7.71
N LEU A 139 -14.34 -0.60 8.13
CA LEU A 139 -13.59 -0.86 9.36
C LEU A 139 -14.24 -0.23 10.61
N ASP A 140 -15.24 0.64 10.44
CA ASP A 140 -16.01 1.25 11.53
C ASP A 140 -16.92 0.21 12.19
N THR A 141 -16.39 -0.57 13.12
CA THR A 141 -17.17 -1.59 13.83
C THR A 141 -16.70 -1.70 15.27
N GLU A 142 -17.58 -2.15 16.14
CA GLU A 142 -17.25 -2.42 17.54
C GLU A 142 -16.08 -3.42 17.66
N ALA A 143 -16.09 -4.46 16.82
CA ALA A 143 -15.08 -5.52 16.86
C ALA A 143 -13.67 -4.98 16.59
N HIS A 144 -13.51 -4.07 15.62
CA HIS A 144 -12.22 -3.41 15.34
C HIS A 144 -11.86 -2.36 16.40
N ALA A 145 -12.85 -1.60 16.90
CA ALA A 145 -12.64 -0.58 17.93
C ALA A 145 -12.16 -1.16 19.27
N ARG A 146 -12.42 -2.45 19.54
CA ARG A 146 -11.91 -3.18 20.71
C ARG A 146 -10.43 -3.58 20.63
N GLN A 147 -9.78 -3.40 19.47
CA GLN A 147 -8.47 -3.97 19.16
C GLN A 147 -7.38 -2.91 18.95
N ILE A 148 -7.60 -1.67 19.42
CA ILE A 148 -6.69 -0.53 19.18
C ILE A 148 -5.66 -0.27 20.30
N GLY A 149 -5.62 -1.11 21.34
CA GLY A 149 -4.72 -0.95 22.49
C GLY A 149 -5.32 -0.11 23.62
N GLU A 150 -4.53 0.79 24.21
CA GLU A 150 -5.02 1.84 25.15
C GLU A 150 -6.23 2.57 24.54
N GLY A 151 -7.23 2.85 25.37
CA GLY A 151 -8.44 3.53 24.96
C GLY A 151 -9.33 2.70 24.02
N ALA A 152 -9.13 1.38 23.91
CA ALA A 152 -10.02 0.52 23.12
C ALA A 152 -11.47 0.59 23.61
N TYR A 153 -12.42 0.39 22.69
CA TYR A 153 -13.84 0.47 23.01
C TYR A 153 -14.23 -0.54 24.10
N GLY A 154 -14.84 -0.06 25.18
CA GLY A 154 -15.21 -0.88 26.34
C GLY A 154 -14.05 -1.28 27.26
N SER A 155 -12.88 -0.66 27.11
CA SER A 155 -11.83 -0.66 28.14
C SER A 155 -12.17 0.33 29.28
N GLU A 156 -11.35 0.36 30.33
CA GLU A 156 -11.50 1.32 31.43
C GLU A 156 -11.11 2.76 31.03
N GLU A 157 -10.37 2.89 29.94
CA GLU A 157 -9.86 4.17 29.43
C GLU A 157 -10.85 4.84 28.47
N HIS A 158 -10.64 6.13 28.23
CA HIS A 158 -11.49 6.89 27.32
C HIS A 158 -11.30 6.46 25.87
N PHE A 159 -12.39 6.04 25.23
CA PHE A 159 -12.43 5.76 23.80
C PHE A 159 -12.52 7.06 22.98
N SER A 160 -11.43 7.41 22.28
CA SER A 160 -11.39 8.54 21.36
C SER A 160 -11.86 8.12 19.96
N VAL A 161 -12.93 8.76 19.50
CA VAL A 161 -13.52 8.52 18.17
C VAL A 161 -12.57 8.91 17.04
N ASP A 162 -11.79 9.99 17.22
CA ASP A 162 -10.80 10.47 16.26
C ASP A 162 -9.62 9.51 16.18
N TRP A 163 -9.13 9.06 17.35
CA TRP A 163 -8.04 8.09 17.40
C TRP A 163 -8.41 6.81 16.66
N PHE A 164 -9.60 6.26 16.88
CA PHE A 164 -10.06 5.09 16.14
C PHE A 164 -10.15 5.33 14.63
N LEU A 165 -10.60 6.51 14.20
CA LEU A 165 -10.55 6.89 12.78
C LEU A 165 -9.12 6.87 12.24
N TYR A 166 -8.16 7.43 12.98
CA TYR A 166 -6.77 7.51 12.51
C TYR A 166 -6.06 6.16 12.51
N VAL A 167 -6.42 5.25 13.42
CA VAL A 167 -5.98 3.84 13.37
C VAL A 167 -6.54 3.15 12.12
N ARG A 168 -7.81 3.37 11.77
CA ARG A 168 -8.39 2.86 10.50
C ARG A 168 -7.67 3.44 9.28
N CYS A 169 -7.26 4.70 9.32
CA CYS A 169 -6.41 5.30 8.29
C CYS A 169 -5.05 4.59 8.18
N CYS A 170 -4.43 4.24 9.30
CA CYS A 170 -3.19 3.45 9.32
C CYS A 170 -3.36 2.11 8.60
N VAL A 171 -4.49 1.42 8.80
CA VAL A 171 -4.81 0.15 8.11
C VAL A 171 -4.84 0.34 6.59
N VAL A 172 -5.57 1.34 6.10
CA VAL A 172 -5.66 1.63 4.67
C VAL A 172 -4.31 2.07 4.09
N ALA A 173 -3.54 2.88 4.81
CA ALA A 173 -2.22 3.37 4.39
C ALA A 173 -1.19 2.24 4.21
N ASN A 174 -1.32 1.13 4.96
CA ASN A 174 -0.50 -0.06 4.82
C ASN A 174 -0.87 -0.94 3.59
N GLY A 175 -1.90 -0.54 2.84
CA GLY A 175 -2.24 -1.08 1.54
C GLY A 175 -3.19 -2.28 1.58
N ARG A 176 -3.64 -2.68 0.40
CA ARG A 176 -4.73 -3.63 0.18
C ARG A 176 -4.60 -4.93 0.98
N GLU A 177 -3.45 -5.59 0.92
CA GLU A 177 -3.27 -6.89 1.59
C GLU A 177 -3.38 -6.78 3.11
N PHE A 178 -2.91 -5.67 3.71
CA PHE A 178 -3.06 -5.45 5.15
C PHE A 178 -4.51 -5.11 5.48
N TYR A 179 -5.12 -4.22 4.69
CA TYR A 179 -6.54 -3.88 4.80
C TYR A 179 -7.45 -5.11 4.75
N ASP A 180 -7.29 -5.98 3.74
CA ASP A 180 -8.11 -7.18 3.57
C ASP A 180 -7.95 -8.16 4.75
N ARG A 181 -6.73 -8.27 5.32
CA ARG A 181 -6.49 -9.10 6.51
C ARG A 181 -7.19 -8.54 7.75
N VAL A 182 -7.06 -7.24 8.00
CA VAL A 182 -7.67 -6.59 9.16
C VAL A 182 -9.19 -6.63 9.05
N LEU A 183 -9.74 -6.31 7.87
CA LEU A 183 -11.18 -6.37 7.64
C LEU A 183 -11.78 -7.76 7.93
N ALA A 184 -11.04 -8.82 7.61
CA ALA A 184 -11.46 -10.20 7.87
C ALA A 184 -11.22 -10.66 9.32
N ASP A 185 -10.21 -10.10 9.99
CA ASP A 185 -9.80 -10.45 11.35
C ASP A 185 -9.48 -9.19 12.16
N PRO A 186 -10.44 -8.68 12.95
CA PRO A 186 -10.26 -7.47 13.75
C PRO A 186 -9.09 -7.51 14.72
N SER A 187 -8.62 -8.69 15.16
CA SER A 187 -7.46 -8.78 16.05
C SER A 187 -6.13 -8.44 15.37
N GLN A 188 -6.13 -8.21 14.05
CA GLN A 188 -4.97 -7.72 13.30
C GLN A 188 -4.90 -6.18 13.29
N MET A 189 -5.85 -5.48 13.93
CA MET A 189 -5.81 -4.02 14.05
C MET A 189 -4.47 -3.58 14.64
N PRO A 190 -3.85 -2.53 14.10
CA PRO A 190 -2.60 -2.03 14.64
C PRO A 190 -2.86 -1.33 15.97
N GLU A 191 -2.22 -1.82 17.03
CA GLU A 191 -2.19 -1.17 18.33
C GLU A 191 -1.24 0.04 18.29
N GLU A 192 -1.64 1.14 18.92
CA GLU A 192 -0.78 2.32 19.15
C GLU A 192 -0.17 2.95 17.88
N ARG A 193 -0.84 2.81 16.72
CA ARG A 193 -0.39 3.41 15.45
C ARG A 193 -1.54 4.06 14.71
N GLU A 194 -1.28 5.25 14.22
CA GLU A 194 -2.23 6.04 13.44
C GLU A 194 -1.61 6.51 12.12
N PHE A 195 -2.44 7.06 11.24
CA PHE A 195 -1.97 7.78 10.05
C PHE A 195 -3.03 8.77 9.54
N GLU A 196 -3.36 9.79 10.34
CA GLU A 196 -4.36 10.84 10.01
C GLU A 196 -4.13 11.46 8.62
N ALA A 197 -2.87 11.64 8.23
CA ALA A 197 -2.43 12.23 6.97
C ALA A 197 -3.13 11.66 5.71
N LEU A 198 -3.61 10.41 5.78
CA LEU A 198 -4.39 9.80 4.69
C LEU A 198 -5.65 10.61 4.33
N LEU A 199 -6.32 11.22 5.32
CA LEU A 199 -7.55 12.00 5.11
C LEU A 199 -7.31 13.25 4.25
N TYR A 200 -6.08 13.77 4.24
CA TYR A 200 -5.72 14.98 3.50
C TYR A 200 -5.28 14.72 2.06
N VAL A 201 -5.18 13.45 1.61
CA VAL A 201 -4.71 13.14 0.24
C VAL A 201 -5.63 13.72 -0.84
N ALA A 202 -6.94 13.50 -0.75
CA ALA A 202 -7.89 13.99 -1.74
C ALA A 202 -8.08 15.52 -1.68
N PRO A 203 -8.29 16.12 -0.48
CA PRO A 203 -8.39 17.58 -0.35
C PRO A 203 -7.16 18.30 -0.90
N THR A 204 -5.95 17.88 -0.50
CA THR A 204 -4.70 18.52 -0.94
C THR A 204 -4.49 18.36 -2.44
N ALA A 205 -4.84 17.21 -3.02
CA ALA A 205 -4.73 16.99 -4.46
C ALA A 205 -5.71 17.86 -5.25
N TYR A 206 -6.94 18.03 -4.74
CA TYR A 206 -7.97 18.86 -5.35
C TYR A 206 -7.60 20.34 -5.31
N GLU A 207 -7.19 20.85 -4.15
CA GLU A 207 -6.74 22.23 -3.98
C GLU A 207 -5.53 22.51 -4.89
N ARG A 208 -4.53 21.62 -4.91
CA ARG A 208 -3.37 21.76 -5.80
C ARG A 208 -3.74 21.80 -7.27
N LYS A 209 -4.77 21.05 -7.67
CA LYS A 209 -5.24 20.99 -9.06
C LYS A 209 -6.03 22.24 -9.45
N THR A 210 -6.90 22.70 -8.57
CA THR A 210 -7.97 23.66 -8.91
C THR A 210 -7.77 25.04 -8.31
N GLY A 211 -6.98 25.15 -7.25
CA GLY A 211 -6.86 26.33 -6.40
C GLY A 211 -8.09 26.58 -5.52
N LEU A 212 -8.99 25.60 -5.37
CA LEU A 212 -10.24 25.72 -4.63
C LEU A 212 -10.29 24.71 -3.49
N ASP A 213 -11.07 25.03 -2.45
CA ASP A 213 -11.38 24.12 -1.36
C ASP A 213 -12.09 22.86 -1.87
N PHE A 214 -11.82 21.73 -1.22
CA PHE A 214 -12.43 20.45 -1.55
C PHE A 214 -13.79 20.30 -0.87
N ASP A 215 -14.83 20.75 -1.56
CA ASP A 215 -16.22 20.61 -1.15
C ASP A 215 -16.86 19.40 -1.84
N HIS A 216 -16.67 18.22 -1.26
CA HIS A 216 -17.23 16.95 -1.75
C HIS A 216 -17.69 16.06 -0.60
N ASP A 217 -18.98 15.78 -0.56
CA ASP A 217 -19.59 14.82 0.36
C ASP A 217 -19.59 13.42 -0.25
N ALA A 218 -18.89 12.48 0.38
CA ALA A 218 -18.94 11.07 0.00
C ALA A 218 -20.32 10.47 0.31
N PRO A 219 -20.79 9.44 -0.43
CA PRO A 219 -22.08 8.79 -0.17
C PRO A 219 -22.19 8.10 1.21
N LEU A 220 -21.06 7.74 1.80
CA LEU A 220 -20.95 7.20 3.15
C LEU A 220 -20.19 8.22 4.03
N SER A 221 -20.29 8.06 5.34
CA SER A 221 -19.43 8.78 6.29
C SER A 221 -18.34 7.83 6.78
N TYR A 222 -17.11 8.32 6.95
CA TYR A 222 -16.04 7.57 7.61
C TYR A 222 -16.02 7.81 9.13
N GLU A 223 -16.83 8.74 9.64
CA GLU A 223 -16.87 9.08 11.06
C GLU A 223 -17.19 7.84 11.91
N THR A 224 -16.59 7.76 13.08
CA THR A 224 -16.82 6.65 14.00
C THR A 224 -18.31 6.57 14.38
N PHE A 225 -18.86 5.36 14.45
CA PHE A 225 -20.29 5.04 14.62
C PHE A 225 -21.20 5.27 13.40
N SER A 226 -20.67 5.69 12.25
CA SER A 226 -21.45 5.87 11.03
C SER A 226 -21.92 4.55 10.41
N ASN A 227 -21.14 3.47 10.54
CA ASN A 227 -21.52 2.13 10.10
C ASN A 227 -22.42 1.47 11.14
N ARG A 228 -23.69 1.87 11.16
CA ARG A 228 -24.69 1.38 12.13
C ARG A 228 -24.77 -0.15 12.22
N ALA A 229 -24.55 -0.86 11.11
CA ALA A 229 -24.53 -2.32 11.11
C ALA A 229 -23.32 -2.89 11.87
N GLY A 230 -22.15 -2.25 11.75
CA GLY A 230 -20.92 -2.58 12.48
C GLY A 230 -20.98 -2.34 14.00
N TRP A 231 -22.01 -1.62 14.46
CA TRP A 231 -22.20 -1.22 15.86
C TRP A 231 -23.53 -1.72 16.47
N ALA A 232 -24.28 -2.57 15.77
CA ALA A 232 -25.63 -3.00 16.19
C ALA A 232 -25.68 -3.79 17.53
N GLY A 233 -24.53 -4.15 18.11
CA GLY A 233 -24.42 -4.77 19.44
C GLY A 233 -23.90 -3.84 20.55
N ALA A 234 -23.52 -2.60 20.21
CA ALA A 234 -22.96 -1.64 21.15
C ALA A 234 -24.07 -0.88 21.88
N PRO A 235 -23.93 -0.57 23.18
CA PRO A 235 -24.87 0.30 23.88
C PRO A 235 -24.93 1.66 23.17
N SER A 236 -26.14 2.20 23.00
CA SER A 236 -26.34 3.53 22.41
C SER A 236 -25.55 4.58 23.18
N VAL A 237 -24.66 5.28 22.50
CA VAL A 237 -23.96 6.44 23.05
C VAL A 237 -24.85 7.65 22.75
N ASP A 238 -25.76 7.94 23.69
CA ASP A 238 -26.53 9.20 23.72
C ASP A 238 -25.65 10.36 24.22
#